data_AF-A0A5C9ETR7-F1
#
_entry.id   AF-A0A5C9ETR7-F1
#
_cell.length_a   1.000
_cell.length_b   1.000
_cell.length_c   1.000
_cell.angle_alpha   90.00
_cell.angle_beta   90.00
_cell.angle_gamma   90.00
#
_symmetry.space_group_name_H-M   'P 1'
#
loop_
_entity.id
_entity.type
_entity.pdbx_description
1 polymer ?
#
loop_
_entity_poly.entity_id
_entity_poly.type
_entity_poly.pdbx_seq_one_letter_code
_entity_poly.pdbx_strand_id
1 'polypeptide(L)'
;MSNQNEKVKVDIYVPLQVCACEWENFMNRVFEVLTPYIKYIEHDTKSLHSKKAAKMKLFQKCIIIDEKKKISSVYALKKQLPKILKERGFIN
;
A
#
# COMPACT_ATOMS: atom_id res chain seq x y z
N MET A 1 25.21 3.64 -4.85
CA MET A 1 24.64 4.84 -4.22
C MET A 1 23.32 4.44 -3.59
N SER A 2 23.28 4.30 -2.27
CA SER A 2 22.07 3.93 -1.53
C SER A 2 21.30 5.22 -1.25
N ASN A 3 20.24 5.49 -2.01
CA ASN A 3 19.42 6.69 -1.84
C ASN A 3 18.74 6.67 -0.46
N GLN A 4 19.30 7.40 0.51
CA GLN A 4 18.71 7.58 1.85
C GLN A 4 17.42 8.44 1.85
N ASN A 5 16.83 8.71 0.68
CA ASN A 5 15.69 9.61 0.49
C ASN A 5 14.50 8.98 -0.25
N GLU A 6 14.52 7.66 -0.49
CA GLU A 6 13.41 6.99 -1.17
C GLU A 6 12.29 6.64 -0.18
N LYS A 7 11.20 7.43 -0.23
CA LYS A 7 9.94 7.11 0.45
C LYS A 7 9.53 5.66 0.20
N VAL A 8 8.85 5.07 1.18
CA VAL A 8 8.26 3.72 1.00
C VAL A 8 7.14 3.82 -0.01
N LYS A 9 7.22 3.04 -1.09
CA LYS A 9 6.16 3.01 -2.12
C LYS A 9 5.03 2.10 -1.68
N VAL A 10 3.80 2.62 -1.69
CA VAL A 10 2.58 1.92 -1.26
C VAL A 10 1.56 1.96 -2.39
N ASP A 11 1.49 0.88 -3.15
CA ASP A 11 0.47 0.72 -4.19
C ASP A 11 -0.78 0.07 -3.60
N ILE A 12 -1.93 0.72 -3.70
CA ILE A 12 -3.21 0.21 -3.20
C ILE A 12 -4.04 -0.29 -4.39
N TYR A 13 -4.23 -1.60 -4.50
CA TYR A 13 -4.98 -2.22 -5.58
C TYR A 13 -6.45 -2.39 -5.21
N VAL A 14 -7.33 -1.78 -5.99
CA VAL A 14 -8.79 -1.83 -5.85
C VAL A 14 -9.46 -2.06 -7.21
N PRO A 15 -10.72 -2.50 -7.27
CA PRO A 15 -11.45 -2.67 -8.52
C PRO A 15 -11.94 -1.31 -9.03
N LEU A 16 -11.06 -0.53 -9.69
CA LEU A 16 -11.37 0.85 -10.13
C LEU A 16 -12.50 0.96 -11.17
N GLN A 17 -12.88 -0.15 -11.80
CA GLN A 17 -13.98 -0.21 -12.76
C GLN A 17 -15.37 -0.39 -12.14
N VAL A 18 -15.45 -0.61 -10.82
CA VAL A 18 -16.74 -0.63 -10.10
C VAL A 18 -16.87 0.60 -9.21
N CYS A 19 -18.08 0.83 -8.70
CA CYS A 19 -18.41 1.92 -7.80
C CYS A 19 -17.40 2.05 -6.65
N ALA A 20 -17.04 3.29 -6.31
CA ALA A 20 -16.16 3.58 -5.16
C ALA A 20 -16.72 3.02 -3.86
N CYS A 21 -18.05 2.97 -3.70
CA CYS A 21 -18.75 2.36 -2.58
C CYS A 21 -18.30 0.92 -2.26
N GLU A 22 -17.87 0.16 -3.27
CA GLU A 22 -17.38 -1.20 -3.08
C GLU A 22 -16.03 -1.25 -2.36
N TRP A 23 -15.22 -0.18 -2.42
CA TRP A 23 -13.85 -0.17 -1.93
C TRP A 23 -13.49 1.02 -1.04
N GLU A 24 -14.36 2.00 -0.85
CA GLU A 24 -14.14 3.19 -0.02
C GLU A 24 -13.83 2.81 1.44
N ASN A 25 -14.57 1.84 2.00
CA ASN A 25 -14.35 1.39 3.37
C ASN A 25 -12.98 0.74 3.56
N PHE A 26 -12.46 0.09 2.53
CA PHE A 26 -11.10 -0.43 2.54
C PHE A 26 -10.08 0.71 2.47
N MET A 27 -10.28 1.68 1.56
CA MET A 27 -9.39 2.84 1.43
C MET A 27 -9.34 3.69 2.70
N ASN A 28 -10.48 3.99 3.32
CA ASN A 28 -10.55 4.76 4.56
C ASN A 28 -9.70 4.12 5.66
N ARG A 29 -9.82 2.80 5.83
CA ARG A 29 -9.02 2.03 6.80
C ARG A 29 -7.53 1.97 6.44
N VAL A 30 -7.20 1.91 5.15
CA VAL A 30 -5.80 1.99 4.71
C VAL A 30 -5.24 3.37 5.07
N PHE A 31 -5.93 4.45 4.74
CA PHE A 31 -5.48 5.81 5.02
C PHE A 31 -5.42 6.14 6.51
N GLU A 32 -6.27 5.55 7.35
CA GLU A 32 -6.13 5.63 8.82
C GLU A 32 -4.75 5.14 9.27
N VAL A 33 -4.23 4.08 8.64
CA VAL A 33 -2.89 3.53 8.93
C VAL A 33 -1.78 4.35 8.28
N LEU A 34 -1.99 4.87 7.06
CA LEU A 34 -0.95 5.62 6.33
C LEU A 34 -0.75 7.04 6.85
N THR A 35 -1.82 7.72 7.30
CA THR A 35 -1.83 9.14 7.68
C THR A 35 -0.72 9.52 8.66
N PRO A 36 -0.47 8.77 9.77
CA PRO A 36 0.61 9.08 10.70
C PRO A 36 2.02 9.05 10.07
N TYR A 37 2.17 8.35 8.95
CA TYR A 37 3.45 8.10 8.29
C TYR A 37 3.55 8.74 6.90
N ILE A 38 2.60 9.59 6.52
CA ILE A 38 2.44 10.07 5.13
C ILE A 38 3.69 10.79 4.59
N LYS A 39 4.47 11.45 5.45
CA LYS A 39 5.74 12.09 5.07
C LYS A 39 6.78 11.10 4.54
N TYR A 40 6.72 9.85 4.94
CA TYR A 40 7.66 8.79 4.57
C TYR A 40 7.15 7.87 3.45
N ILE A 41 5.95 8.15 2.94
CA ILE A 41 5.23 7.26 2.04
C ILE A 41 4.92 7.98 0.74
N GLU A 42 5.13 7.28 -0.36
CA GLU A 42 4.59 7.62 -1.67
C GLU A 42 3.50 6.59 -1.98
N HIS A 43 2.26 7.02 -2.17
CA HIS A 43 1.14 6.11 -2.41
C HIS A 43 0.49 6.34 -3.76
N ASP A 44 -0.01 5.26 -4.35
CA ASP A 44 -0.75 5.30 -5.61
C ASP A 44 -1.92 4.31 -5.54
N THR A 45 -3.03 4.63 -6.21
CA THR A 45 -4.20 3.74 -6.30
C THR A 45 -4.23 3.09 -7.67
N LYS A 46 -4.17 1.76 -7.71
CA LYS A 46 -4.04 0.98 -8.94
C LYS A 46 -5.23 0.07 -9.18
N SER A 47 -5.52 -0.18 -10.45
CA SER A 47 -6.60 -1.09 -10.83
C SER A 47 -6.17 -2.56 -10.66
N LEU A 48 -7.03 -3.36 -10.01
CA LEU A 48 -6.95 -4.83 -10.02
C LEU A 48 -7.07 -5.43 -11.42
N HIS A 49 -7.59 -4.68 -12.40
CA HIS A 49 -7.78 -5.13 -13.78
C HIS A 49 -6.64 -4.70 -14.70
N SER A 50 -5.57 -4.13 -14.14
CA SER A 50 -4.37 -3.78 -14.89
C SER A 50 -3.56 -5.03 -15.29
N LYS A 51 -2.82 -4.94 -16.40
CA LYS A 51 -1.86 -5.99 -16.82
C LYS A 51 -0.84 -6.31 -15.71
N LYS A 52 -0.45 -5.31 -14.91
CA LYS A 52 0.47 -5.47 -13.78
C LYS A 52 -0.15 -6.32 -12.67
N ALA A 53 -1.40 -6.03 -12.27
CA ALA A 53 -2.13 -6.81 -11.29
C ALA A 53 -2.28 -8.28 -11.71
N ALA A 54 -2.58 -8.53 -13.00
CA ALA A 54 -2.66 -9.88 -13.55
C ALA A 54 -1.32 -10.64 -13.47
N LYS A 55 -0.21 -10.00 -13.87
CA LYS A 55 1.15 -10.59 -13.74
C LYS A 55 1.51 -10.93 -12.30
N MET A 56 1.06 -10.12 -11.35
CA MET A 56 1.29 -10.29 -9.91
C MET A 56 0.24 -11.20 -9.24
N LYS A 57 -0.71 -11.76 -9.99
CA LYS A 57 -1.81 -12.61 -9.48
C LYS A 57 -2.60 -11.93 -8.34
N LEU A 58 -2.94 -10.65 -8.55
CA LEU A 58 -3.74 -9.85 -7.61
C LEU A 58 -5.22 -9.93 -8.01
N PHE A 59 -6.03 -10.61 -7.20
CA PHE A 59 -7.46 -10.84 -7.46
C PHE A 59 -8.40 -10.20 -6.43
N GLN A 60 -7.85 -9.63 -5.36
CA GLN A 60 -8.60 -9.02 -4.27
C GLN A 60 -7.93 -7.73 -3.84
N LYS A 61 -8.71 -6.85 -3.19
CA LYS A 61 -8.23 -5.57 -2.62
C LYS A 61 -6.99 -5.83 -1.76
N CYS A 62 -5.88 -5.18 -2.09
CA CYS A 62 -4.62 -5.41 -1.38
C CYS A 62 -3.69 -4.21 -1.50
N ILE A 63 -2.66 -4.19 -0.65
CA ILE A 63 -1.59 -3.20 -0.66
C ILE A 63 -0.30 -3.91 -1.08
N ILE A 64 0.47 -3.30 -1.98
CA ILE A 64 1.83 -3.73 -2.32
C ILE A 64 2.81 -2.68 -1.81
N ILE A 65 3.76 -3.10 -0.99
CA ILE A 65 4.86 -2.25 -0.52
C ILE A 65 6.11 -2.51 -1.38
N ASP A 66 6.68 -1.44 -1.91
CA ASP A 66 7.89 -1.42 -2.74
C ASP A 66 7.87 -2.42 -3.90
N GLU A 67 6.70 -2.60 -4.51
CA GLU A 67 6.45 -3.57 -5.60
C GLU A 67 6.76 -5.05 -5.26
N LYS A 68 7.08 -5.34 -4.00
CA LYS A 68 7.57 -6.66 -3.55
C LYS A 68 6.60 -7.33 -2.57
N LYS A 69 6.20 -6.60 -1.54
CA LYS A 69 5.49 -7.20 -0.40
C LYS A 69 3.99 -7.00 -0.52
N LYS A 70 3.26 -8.09 -0.70
CA LYS A 70 1.80 -8.09 -0.68
C LYS A 70 1.27 -8.12 0.75
N ILE A 71 0.37 -7.18 1.06
CA ILE A 71 -0.40 -7.09 2.29
C ILE A 71 -1.88 -7.20 1.94
N SER A 72 -2.52 -8.27 2.40
CA SER A 72 -3.92 -8.59 2.08
C SER A 72 -4.93 -8.02 3.07
N SER A 73 -4.49 -7.42 4.19
CA SER A 73 -5.41 -6.86 5.19
C SER A 73 -4.85 -5.60 5.84
N VAL A 74 -5.75 -4.70 6.24
CA VAL A 74 -5.39 -3.46 6.96
C VAL A 74 -4.74 -3.77 8.31
N TYR A 75 -5.19 -4.83 8.99
CA TYR A 75 -4.55 -5.27 10.24
C TYR A 75 -3.08 -5.63 10.05
N ALA A 76 -2.76 -6.36 8.96
CA ALA A 76 -1.38 -6.68 8.62
C ALA A 76 -0.60 -5.41 8.24
N LEU A 77 -1.22 -4.45 7.53
CA LEU A 77 -0.60 -3.16 7.23
C LEU A 77 -0.21 -2.41 8.51
N LYS A 78 -1.14 -2.28 9.47
CA LYS A 78 -0.91 -1.61 10.76
C LYS A 78 0.25 -2.22 11.55
N LYS A 79 0.44 -3.54 11.47
CA LYS A 79 1.54 -4.25 12.15
C LYS A 79 2.88 -4.16 11.40
N GLN A 80 2.85 -4.13 10.06
CA GLN A 80 4.06 -4.26 9.24
C GLN A 80 4.65 -2.92 8.82
N LEU A 81 3.82 -1.93 8.51
CA LEU A 81 4.29 -0.63 8.04
C LEU A 81 5.25 0.05 9.04
N PRO A 82 4.97 0.10 10.36
CA PRO A 82 5.91 0.69 11.31
C PRO A 82 7.25 -0.06 11.36
N LYS A 83 7.23 -1.40 11.18
CA LYS A 83 8.46 -2.20 11.16
C LYS A 83 9.32 -1.87 9.95
N ILE A 84 8.69 -1.78 8.77
CA ILE A 84 9.37 -1.40 7.53
C ILE A 84 9.97 -0.01 7.64
N LEU A 85 9.24 0.94 8.24
CA LEU A 85 9.72 2.30 8.46
C LEU A 85 10.90 2.35 9.45
N LYS A 86 10.87 1.55 10.52
CA LYS A 86 11.99 1.41 11.47
C LYS A 86 13.21 0.77 10.82
N GLU A 87 13.03 -0.32 10.07
CA GLU A 87 14.10 -1.01 9.33
C GLU A 87 14.80 -0.08 8.32
N ARG A 88 14.07 0.90 7.77
CA ARG A 88 14.60 1.92 6.86
C ARG A 88 15.12 3.18 7.56
N GLY A 89 15.04 3.27 8.88
CA GLY A 89 15.51 4.43 9.65
C GLY A 89 14.64 5.68 9.55
N PHE A 90 13.38 5.56 9.08
CA PHE A 90 12.46 6.71 8.98
C PHE A 90 11.87 7.12 10.33
N ILE A 91 11.69 6.15 11.23
CA ILE A 91 11.10 6.33 12.56
C ILE A 91 11.87 5.49 13.59
N ASN A 92 11.83 5.91 14.86
CA ASN A 92 12.46 5.23 15.99
C ASN A 92 11.46 4.37 16.77
#